data_AF-A0A3D4DYA9-F1
#
_entry.id   AF-A0A3D4DYA9-F1
#
_cell.length_a   1.000
_cell.length_b   1.000
_cell.length_c   1.000
_cell.angle_alpha   90.00
_cell.angle_beta   90.00
_cell.angle_gamma   90.00
#
_symmetry.space_group_name_H-M   'P 1'
#
loop_
_entity.id
_entity.type
_entity.pdbx_description
1 polymer ?
#
loop_
_entity_poly.entity_id
_entity_poly.type
_entity_poly.pdbx_seq_one_letter_code
_entity_poly.pdbx_strand_id
1 'polypeptide(L)' 'MERHSDWKALDNQVTVAPQIRPADVADIAAAGYLVVMCNRPDGEDPGQP' A
#
# COMPACT_ATOMS: atom_id res chain seq x y z
N MET A 1 -18.40 0.95 -2.90
CA MET A 1 -17.24 0.53 -2.09
C MET A 1 -16.01 1.09 -2.79
N GLU A 2 -15.48 2.21 -2.29
CA GLU A 2 -14.46 3.01 -2.99
C GLU A 2 -13.19 2.19 -3.24
N ARG A 3 -12.77 2.14 -4.51
CA ARG A 3 -11.50 1.57 -4.95
C ARG A 3 -10.43 2.62 -4.66
N HIS A 4 -9.60 2.40 -3.66
CA HIS A 4 -8.45 3.27 -3.37
C HIS A 4 -7.34 2.89 -4.37
N SER A 5 -7.42 3.40 -5.59
CA SER A 5 -6.51 3.07 -6.70
C SER A 5 -5.54 4.21 -7.01
N ASP A 6 -5.04 4.91 -5.99
CA ASP A 6 -4.00 5.93 -6.14
C ASP A 6 -2.61 5.31 -6.00
N TRP A 7 -2.36 4.24 -6.75
CA TRP A 7 -1.04 3.62 -6.83
C TRP A 7 -0.18 4.43 -7.79
N LYS A 8 0.99 4.86 -7.33
CA LYS A 8 1.93 5.64 -8.12
C LYS A 8 3.25 4.90 -8.22
N ALA A 9 3.60 4.47 -9.42
CA ALA A 9 4.95 4.02 -9.71
C ALA A 9 5.91 5.21 -9.58
N LEU A 10 6.97 5.05 -8.80
CA LEU A 10 8.09 6.00 -8.71
C LEU A 10 9.18 5.64 -9.72
N ASP A 11 9.43 4.33 -9.88
CA ASP A 11 10.32 3.76 -10.88
C ASP A 11 9.89 2.31 -11.24
N ASN A 12 10.77 1.57 -11.92
CA ASN A 12 10.50 0.21 -12.39
C ASN A 12 10.46 -0.85 -11.28
N GLN A 13 10.85 -0.51 -10.05
CA GLN A 13 10.96 -1.41 -8.90
C GLN A 13 10.10 -0.95 -7.71
N VAL A 14 9.74 0.33 -7.63
CA VAL A 14 9.04 0.92 -6.49
C VAL A 14 7.73 1.58 -6.91
N THR A 15 6.64 1.09 -6.30
CA THR A 15 5.31 1.69 -6.35
C THR A 15 4.89 2.09 -4.95
N VAL A 16 4.30 3.28 -4.81
CA VAL A 16 3.75 3.77 -3.54
C VAL A 16 2.24 3.87 -3.61
N ALA A 17 1.58 3.69 -2.48
CA ALA A 17 0.13 3.80 -2.32
C ALA A 17 -0.19 4.42 -0.95
N PRO A 18 -1.40 4.99 -0.78
CA PRO A 18 -1.96 5.26 0.55
C PRO A 18 -2.10 3.99 1.38
N GLN A 19 -2.62 4.12 2.60
CA GLN A 19 -2.86 2.97 3.47
C GLN A 19 -3.73 1.90 2.79
N ILE A 20 -3.18 0.69 2.69
CA ILE A 20 -3.86 -0.48 2.15
C ILE A 20 -4.66 -1.22 3.22
N ARG A 21 -5.63 -2.02 2.81
CA ARG A 21 -6.36 -2.95 3.67
C ARG A 21 -5.72 -4.33 3.61
N PRO A 22 -5.89 -5.18 4.65
CA PRO A 22 -5.42 -6.56 4.60
C PRO A 22 -5.92 -7.37 3.39
N ALA A 23 -7.12 -7.06 2.90
CA ALA A 23 -7.70 -7.72 1.73
C ALA A 23 -6.95 -7.40 0.42
N ASP A 24 -6.26 -6.26 0.33
CA ASP A 24 -5.56 -5.84 -0.89
C ASP A 24 -4.24 -6.61 -1.08
N VAL A 25 -3.72 -7.26 -0.04
CA VAL A 25 -2.42 -7.95 -0.05
C VAL A 25 -2.38 -9.09 -1.07
N ALA A 26 -3.50 -9.80 -1.26
CA ALA A 26 -3.58 -10.89 -2.24
C ALA A 26 -3.42 -10.37 -3.67
N ASP A 27 -4.07 -9.24 -3.99
CA ASP A 27 -3.99 -8.62 -5.32
C ASP A 27 -2.61 -8.00 -5.56
N ILE A 28 -1.98 -7.41 -4.53
CA ILE A 28 -0.61 -6.89 -4.59
C ILE A 28 0.38 -8.02 -4.92
N ALA A 29 0.26 -9.16 -4.24
CA ALA A 29 1.11 -10.32 -4.52
C ALA A 29 0.87 -10.87 -5.94
N ALA A 30 -0.39 -10.95 -6.38
CA ALA A 30 -0.75 -11.39 -7.73
C ALA A 30 -0.23 -10.45 -8.83
N ALA A 31 -0.08 -9.15 -8.52
CA ALA A 31 0.54 -8.17 -9.41
C ALA A 31 2.08 -8.28 -9.49
N GLY A 32 2.71 -9.19 -8.73
CA GLY A 32 4.14 -9.49 -8.81
C GLY A 32 5.02 -8.72 -7.83
N TYR A 33 4.45 -7.98 -6.89
CA TYR A 33 5.21 -7.33 -5.83
C TYR A 33 5.66 -8.35 -4.77
N LEU A 34 6.91 -8.27 -4.35
CA LEU A 34 7.52 -9.24 -3.45
C LEU A 34 7.56 -8.78 -1.99
N VAL A 35 7.59 -7.47 -1.77
CA VAL A 35 7.80 -6.85 -0.45
C VAL A 35 6.81 -5.72 -0.27
N VAL A 36 6.17 -5.68 0.90
CA VAL A 36 5.39 -4.54 1.37
C VAL A 36 6.20 -3.84 2.45
N MET A 37 6.50 -2.56 2.26
CA MET A 37 7.20 -1.73 3.24
C MET A 37 6.17 -0.85 3.96
N CYS A 38 5.87 -1.19 5.22
CA CYS A 38 4.97 -0.40 6.06
C CYS A 38 5.73 0.80 6.63
N ASN A 39 5.41 2.00 6.14
CA ASN A 39 5.99 3.23 6.69
C ASN A 39 5.16 3.82 7.85
N ARG A 40 4.03 3.19 8.20
CA ARG A 40 3.17 3.59 9.32
C ARG A 40 3.81 3.12 10.64
N PRO A 41 4.27 4.02 11.53
CA PRO A 41 4.73 3.66 12.86
C PRO A 41 3.63 2.99 13.70
N ASP A 42 4.07 2.14 14.62
CA ASP A 42 3.17 1.53 15.61
C ASP A 42 2.57 2.59 16.54
N GLY A 43 1.27 2.44 16.85
CA GLY A 43 0.57 3.32 17.81
C GLY A 43 0.10 4.66 17.24
N GLU A 44 0.11 4.83 15.93
CA GLU A 44 -0.27 6.08 15.27
C GLU A 44 -1.79 6.36 15.32
N ASP A 45 -2.16 7.60 15.67
CA ASP A 45 -3.56 8.08 15.75
C ASP A 45 -4.28 8.09 14.38
N PRO A 46 -5.62 7.94 14.33
CA PRO A 46 -6.40 7.88 13.08
C PRO A 46 -6.33 9.11 12.16
N GLY A 47 -5.71 10.21 12.60
CA GLY A 47 -5.58 11.46 11.84
C GLY A 47 -4.15 11.76 11.37
N GLN A 48 -3.21 10.84 11.60
CA GLN A 48 -1.84 10.95 11.11
C GLN A 48 -1.69 10.14 9.80
N PRO A 49 -0.77 10.55 8.91
CA PRO A 49 -0.57 9.95 7.60
C PRO A 49 0.25 8.66 7.59
#